data_AF-C2KUI8-F1
#
_entry.id   AF-C2KUI8-F1
#
_cell.length_a   1.000
_cell.length_b   1.000
_cell.length_c   1.000
_cell.angle_alpha   90.00
_cell.angle_beta   90.00
_cell.angle_gamma   90.00
#
_symmetry.space_group_name_H-M   'P 1'
#
loop_
_entity.id
_entity.type
_entity.pdbx_description
1 polymer ?
#
loop_
_entity_poly.entity_id
_entity_poly.type
_entity_poly.pdbx_seq_one_letter_code
_entity_poly.pdbx_strand_id
1 'polypeptide(L)'
;FQSEEQLADLIQQIVSRINRAVNTKSPIVDARLEDGSRVHVVLPPIALKGPTVTIRKFPEPITMKKLIQLESLTEEASHFLQSLVRSSYNIFISGGTNSGKTTFLNALSQYIPKEERIITIEDSAELQIQSVENLVSLETRNANAEGEGAVSISDLIKASLRMSPNRIIVGEVRGKECLDMLNAMNTGHDGSISTGHANSSTDMLKRMETMVLQGADLPLPSIRNMIASAIEIMVHLGRTKDHKRRVLEISEVMGIENGEVKLKKLYQYNGKILEKLSDLHNEDKLRSRL
;
A
#
# COMPACT_ATOMS: atom_id res chain seq x y z
N PHE A 1 -32.89 -11.93 -3.80
CA PHE A 1 -33.04 -13.11 -4.66
C PHE A 1 -34.44 -13.64 -4.51
N GLN A 2 -35.03 -14.18 -5.59
CA GLN A 2 -36.40 -14.68 -5.57
C GLN A 2 -36.51 -16.11 -4.98
N SER A 3 -35.39 -16.85 -4.91
CA SER A 3 -35.28 -18.14 -4.22
C SER A 3 -33.82 -18.39 -3.75
N GLU A 4 -33.64 -19.36 -2.84
CA GLU A 4 -32.31 -19.84 -2.44
C GLU A 4 -31.57 -20.54 -3.59
N GLU A 5 -32.30 -21.26 -4.44
CA GLU A 5 -31.77 -21.95 -5.62
C GLU A 5 -31.18 -20.97 -6.62
N GLN A 6 -31.86 -19.85 -6.89
CA GLN A 6 -31.35 -18.79 -7.75
C GLN A 6 -30.05 -18.18 -7.22
N LEU A 7 -29.92 -18.04 -5.89
CA LEU A 7 -28.70 -17.55 -5.26
C LEU A 7 -27.58 -18.61 -5.33
N ALA A 8 -27.90 -19.89 -5.12
CA ALA A 8 -26.95 -20.98 -5.25
C ALA A 8 -26.40 -21.09 -6.67
N ASP A 9 -27.24 -20.96 -7.70
CA ASP A 9 -26.82 -20.96 -9.10
C ASP A 9 -25.88 -19.79 -9.42
N LEU A 10 -26.23 -18.58 -8.96
CA LEU A 10 -25.36 -17.42 -9.11
C LEU A 10 -24.00 -17.64 -8.42
N ILE A 11 -24.01 -18.20 -7.21
CA ILE A 11 -22.78 -18.54 -6.48
C ILE A 11 -21.92 -19.52 -7.30
N GLN A 12 -22.51 -20.59 -7.84
CA GLN A 12 -21.78 -21.57 -8.65
C GLN A 12 -21.24 -20.94 -9.94
N GLN A 13 -21.99 -20.04 -10.59
CA GLN A 13 -21.51 -19.30 -11.75
C GLN A 13 -20.33 -18.38 -11.43
N ILE A 14 -20.35 -17.67 -10.30
CA ILE A 14 -19.24 -16.80 -9.88
C ILE A 14 -18.00 -17.63 -9.57
N VAL A 15 -18.17 -18.71 -8.81
CA VAL A 15 -17.07 -19.51 -8.27
C VAL A 15 -16.42 -20.42 -9.34
N SER A 16 -17.20 -20.92 -10.30
CA SER A 16 -16.69 -21.73 -11.42
C SER A 16 -15.78 -20.95 -12.38
N ARG A 17 -16.01 -19.65 -12.59
CA ARG A 17 -15.16 -18.81 -13.46
C ARG A 17 -13.73 -18.65 -12.96
N ILE A 18 -13.48 -18.92 -11.69
CA ILE A 18 -12.17 -18.69 -11.04
C ILE A 18 -11.51 -20.00 -10.57
N ASN A 19 -11.94 -21.16 -11.10
CA ASN A 19 -11.44 -22.49 -10.72
C ASN A 19 -11.44 -22.74 -9.20
N ARG A 20 -12.39 -22.15 -8.47
CA ARG A 20 -12.64 -22.47 -7.06
C ARG A 20 -13.91 -23.33 -6.97
N ALA A 21 -14.10 -23.98 -5.82
CA ALA A 21 -15.29 -24.75 -5.54
C ALA A 21 -15.87 -24.31 -4.20
N VAL A 22 -17.19 -24.27 -4.10
CA VAL A 22 -17.91 -24.02 -2.85
C VAL A 22 -19.03 -25.05 -2.71
N ASN A 23 -19.08 -25.71 -1.56
CA ASN A 23 -20.04 -26.76 -1.27
C ASN A 23 -20.18 -26.93 0.25
N THR A 24 -20.96 -27.90 0.71
CA THR A 24 -21.17 -28.12 2.15
C THR A 24 -19.92 -28.59 2.91
N LYS A 25 -18.92 -29.17 2.23
CA LYS A 25 -17.62 -29.54 2.82
C LYS A 25 -16.64 -28.36 2.87
N SER A 26 -16.77 -27.42 1.93
CA SER A 26 -15.99 -26.17 1.86
C SER A 26 -16.95 -24.99 1.72
N PRO A 27 -17.64 -24.60 2.81
CA PRO A 27 -18.78 -23.67 2.74
C PRO A 27 -18.38 -22.20 2.64
N ILE A 28 -17.09 -21.88 2.72
CA ILE A 28 -16.57 -20.51 2.65
C ILE A 28 -15.66 -20.41 1.44
N VAL A 29 -15.88 -19.41 0.59
CA VAL A 29 -14.99 -19.13 -0.55
C VAL A 29 -14.86 -17.63 -0.80
N ASP A 30 -13.65 -17.20 -1.08
CA ASP A 30 -13.37 -15.88 -1.66
C ASP A 30 -13.23 -16.00 -3.17
N ALA A 31 -13.77 -15.04 -3.89
CA ALA A 31 -13.85 -15.00 -5.33
C ALA A 31 -13.66 -13.59 -5.88
N ARG A 32 -13.43 -13.47 -7.19
CA ARG A 32 -13.27 -12.19 -7.88
C ARG A 32 -14.14 -12.16 -9.14
N LEU A 33 -14.83 -11.05 -9.35
CA LEU A 33 -15.55 -10.76 -10.58
C LEU A 33 -14.61 -10.20 -11.65
N GLU A 34 -15.06 -10.17 -12.89
CA GLU A 34 -14.31 -9.62 -14.04
C GLU A 34 -13.96 -8.14 -13.88
N ASP A 35 -14.78 -7.37 -13.15
CA ASP A 35 -14.54 -5.97 -12.82
C ASP A 35 -13.56 -5.77 -11.64
N GLY A 36 -12.97 -6.85 -11.13
CA GLY A 36 -12.05 -6.83 -9.99
C GLY A 36 -12.72 -6.83 -8.61
N SER A 37 -14.06 -6.71 -8.56
CA SER A 37 -14.83 -6.75 -7.30
C SER A 37 -14.61 -8.07 -6.57
N ARG A 38 -14.47 -7.99 -5.24
CA ARG A 38 -14.30 -9.18 -4.40
C ARG A 38 -15.64 -9.71 -3.96
N VAL A 39 -15.78 -11.02 -4.01
CA VAL A 39 -16.97 -11.74 -3.59
C VAL A 39 -16.58 -12.69 -2.47
N HIS A 40 -17.22 -12.57 -1.32
CA HIS A 40 -17.10 -13.52 -0.22
C HIS A 40 -18.41 -14.27 -0.07
N VAL A 41 -18.35 -15.60 -0.12
CA VAL A 41 -19.51 -16.47 -0.02
C VAL A 41 -19.41 -17.34 1.22
N VAL A 42 -20.52 -17.46 1.95
CA VAL A 42 -20.70 -18.38 3.07
C VAL A 42 -21.99 -19.18 2.86
N LEU A 43 -21.88 -20.51 2.80
CA LEU A 43 -23.01 -21.43 2.65
C LEU A 43 -23.47 -22.00 4.01
N PRO A 44 -24.71 -22.51 4.10
CA PRO A 44 -25.12 -23.37 5.20
C PRO A 44 -24.21 -24.63 5.32
N PRO A 45 -23.99 -25.15 6.54
CA PRO A 45 -24.62 -24.76 7.80
C PRO A 45 -23.97 -23.54 8.50
N ILE A 46 -22.89 -22.97 7.95
CA ILE A 46 -22.19 -21.84 8.58
C ILE A 46 -23.04 -20.57 8.54
N ALA A 47 -23.68 -20.31 7.39
CA ALA A 47 -24.68 -19.27 7.26
C ALA A 47 -26.07 -19.77 7.71
N LEU A 48 -26.41 -19.53 8.97
CA LEU A 48 -27.64 -20.04 9.61
C LEU A 48 -28.96 -19.57 8.97
N LYS A 49 -28.92 -18.50 8.17
CA LYS A 49 -30.09 -17.91 7.50
C LYS A 49 -30.08 -18.13 5.98
N GLY A 50 -29.37 -19.16 5.53
CA GLY A 50 -29.21 -19.47 4.11
C GLY A 50 -27.92 -18.89 3.51
N PRO A 51 -27.62 -19.19 2.23
CA PRO A 51 -26.42 -18.72 1.55
C PRO A 51 -26.25 -17.19 1.64
N THR A 52 -25.06 -16.74 1.99
CA THR A 52 -24.71 -15.33 2.15
C THR A 52 -23.61 -14.95 1.16
N VAL A 53 -23.79 -13.84 0.45
CA VAL A 53 -22.81 -13.30 -0.51
C VAL A 53 -22.55 -11.84 -0.18
N THR A 54 -21.28 -11.49 0.01
CA THR A 54 -20.83 -10.11 0.19
C THR A 54 -19.99 -9.69 -1.00
N ILE A 55 -20.43 -8.66 -1.73
CA ILE A 55 -19.67 -8.11 -2.86
C ILE A 55 -19.08 -6.76 -2.45
N ARG A 56 -17.76 -6.66 -2.46
CA ARG A 56 -17.02 -5.41 -2.30
C ARG A 56 -16.64 -4.91 -3.68
N LYS A 57 -17.42 -3.95 -4.17
CA LYS A 57 -17.19 -3.32 -5.48
C LYS A 57 -15.82 -2.66 -5.54
N PHE A 58 -15.21 -2.72 -6.72
CA PHE A 58 -14.02 -1.95 -7.04
C PHE A 58 -14.43 -0.51 -7.38
N PRO A 59 -14.19 0.48 -6.49
CA PRO A 59 -14.67 1.83 -6.71
C PRO A 59 -13.80 2.55 -7.75
N GLU A 60 -14.37 3.57 -8.40
CA GLU A 60 -13.61 4.53 -9.21
C GLU A 60 -12.47 5.13 -8.36
N PRO A 61 -11.23 5.17 -8.89
CA PRO A 61 -10.08 5.63 -8.12
C PRO A 61 -10.19 7.14 -7.85
N ILE A 62 -9.98 7.53 -6.59
CA ILE A 62 -9.95 8.95 -6.22
C ILE A 62 -8.67 9.56 -6.78
N THR A 63 -8.82 10.59 -7.62
CA THR A 63 -7.69 11.30 -8.23
C THR A 63 -7.06 12.31 -7.27
N MET A 64 -5.81 12.70 -7.52
CA MET A 64 -5.14 13.75 -6.75
C MET A 64 -5.89 15.09 -6.81
N LYS A 65 -6.46 15.44 -7.97
CA LYS A 65 -7.34 16.61 -8.12
C LYS A 65 -8.54 16.53 -7.16
N LYS A 66 -9.14 15.35 -7.00
CA LYS A 66 -10.23 15.15 -6.05
C LYS A 66 -9.75 15.26 -4.61
N LEU A 67 -8.55 14.77 -4.28
CA LEU A 67 -7.96 14.94 -2.94
C LEU A 67 -7.75 16.42 -2.59
N ILE A 68 -7.29 17.24 -3.53
CA ILE A 68 -7.17 18.70 -3.34
C ILE A 68 -8.55 19.33 -3.09
N GLN A 69 -9.57 18.96 -3.90
CA GLN A 69 -10.94 19.44 -3.71
C GLN A 69 -11.56 19.03 -2.36
N LEU A 70 -11.17 17.88 -1.83
CA LEU A 70 -11.58 17.40 -0.50
C LEU A 70 -10.75 18.04 0.63
N GLU A 71 -9.83 18.94 0.29
CA GLU A 71 -8.88 19.58 1.21
C GLU A 71 -7.99 18.57 1.96
N SER A 72 -7.77 17.39 1.36
CA SER A 72 -6.90 16.36 1.95
C SER A 72 -5.43 16.79 1.96
N LEU A 73 -5.03 17.63 1.02
CA LEU A 73 -3.72 18.28 0.96
C LEU A 73 -3.85 19.58 0.15
N THR A 74 -2.85 20.46 0.27
CA THR A 74 -2.76 21.67 -0.55
C THR A 74 -2.27 21.35 -1.97
N GLU A 75 -2.61 22.21 -2.93
CA GLU A 75 -2.15 22.08 -4.31
C GLU A 75 -0.62 22.13 -4.41
N GLU A 76 0.02 23.00 -3.62
CA GLU A 76 1.48 23.09 -3.52
C GLU A 76 2.11 21.76 -3.07
N ALA A 77 1.62 21.18 -1.96
CA ALA A 77 2.13 19.91 -1.47
C ALA A 77 1.86 18.75 -2.45
N SER A 78 0.74 18.81 -3.18
CA SER A 78 0.45 17.88 -4.27
C SER A 78 1.51 17.97 -5.36
N HIS A 79 1.81 19.17 -5.88
CA HIS A 79 2.84 19.34 -6.91
C HIS A 79 4.22 18.90 -6.43
N PHE A 80 4.57 19.20 -5.18
CA PHE A 80 5.80 18.73 -4.56
C PHE A 80 5.90 17.19 -4.56
N LEU A 81 4.87 16.49 -4.06
CA LEU A 81 4.84 15.02 -4.05
C LEU A 81 4.87 14.43 -5.47
N GLN A 82 4.25 15.07 -6.45
CA GLN A 82 4.32 14.64 -7.86
C GLN A 82 5.76 14.70 -8.39
N SER A 83 6.49 15.77 -8.09
CA SER A 83 7.90 15.90 -8.47
C SER A 83 8.78 14.83 -7.83
N LEU A 84 8.53 14.50 -6.56
CA LEU A 84 9.23 13.42 -5.85
C LEU A 84 8.96 12.04 -6.48
N VAL A 85 7.71 11.73 -6.82
CA VAL A 85 7.36 10.49 -7.52
C VAL A 85 8.09 10.42 -8.86
N ARG A 86 8.00 11.48 -9.67
CA ARG A 86 8.68 11.56 -10.98
C ARG A 86 10.18 11.46 -10.88
N SER A 87 10.77 11.81 -9.74
CA SER A 87 12.21 11.74 -9.49
C SER A 87 12.65 10.47 -8.76
N SER A 88 11.75 9.50 -8.62
CA SER A 88 12.05 8.20 -7.99
C SER A 88 12.54 8.30 -6.54
N TYR A 89 11.94 9.22 -5.77
CA TYR A 89 12.08 9.17 -4.31
C TYR A 89 11.29 7.99 -3.74
N ASN A 90 11.86 7.29 -2.78
CA ASN A 90 11.19 6.26 -2.00
C ASN A 90 10.26 6.93 -0.97
N ILE A 91 8.96 6.68 -1.11
CA ILE A 91 7.92 7.33 -0.30
C ILE A 91 7.20 6.30 0.55
N PHE A 92 7.15 6.52 1.85
CA PHE A 92 6.40 5.68 2.76
C PHE A 92 5.20 6.42 3.37
N ILE A 93 4.00 5.90 3.13
CA ILE A 93 2.74 6.51 3.56
C ILE A 93 2.25 5.80 4.82
N SER A 94 2.25 6.50 5.94
CA SER A 94 1.75 6.01 7.23
C SER A 94 0.38 6.59 7.57
N GLY A 95 -0.33 5.94 8.48
CA GLY A 95 -1.58 6.45 9.04
C GLY A 95 -2.44 5.40 9.72
N GLY A 96 -3.41 5.86 10.52
CA GLY A 96 -4.34 4.98 11.23
C GLY A 96 -5.30 4.23 10.30
N THR A 97 -6.15 3.38 10.90
CA THR A 97 -7.19 2.66 10.15
C THR A 97 -8.13 3.65 9.48
N ASN A 98 -8.49 3.38 8.22
CA ASN A 98 -9.44 4.20 7.46
C ASN A 98 -8.98 5.66 7.23
N SER A 99 -7.67 5.94 7.32
CA SER A 99 -7.07 7.25 7.00
C SER A 99 -6.96 7.54 5.50
N GLY A 100 -7.14 6.51 4.66
CA GLY A 100 -7.08 6.62 3.19
C GLY A 100 -5.71 6.34 2.58
N LYS A 101 -4.83 5.57 3.25
CA LYS A 101 -3.48 5.23 2.75
C LYS A 101 -3.48 4.67 1.33
N THR A 102 -4.21 3.58 1.10
CA THR A 102 -4.28 2.93 -0.23
C THR A 102 -4.86 3.88 -1.28
N THR A 103 -5.87 4.67 -0.92
CA THR A 103 -6.44 5.70 -1.79
C THR A 103 -5.41 6.76 -2.17
N PHE A 104 -4.65 7.25 -1.20
CA PHE A 104 -3.62 8.27 -1.41
C PHE A 104 -2.45 7.72 -2.23
N LEU A 105 -1.98 6.52 -1.91
CA LEU A 105 -0.96 5.81 -2.68
C LEU A 105 -1.43 5.65 -4.12
N ASN A 106 -2.67 5.20 -4.34
CA ASN A 106 -3.21 5.01 -5.68
C ASN A 106 -3.34 6.31 -6.49
N ALA A 107 -3.64 7.43 -5.83
CA ALA A 107 -3.65 8.75 -6.46
C ALA A 107 -2.23 9.23 -6.80
N LEU A 108 -1.27 8.96 -5.91
CA LEU A 108 0.12 9.37 -6.03
C LEU A 108 0.87 8.55 -7.08
N SER A 109 0.58 7.26 -7.20
CA SER A 109 1.18 6.36 -8.19
C SER A 109 0.82 6.72 -9.64
N GLN A 110 -0.23 7.51 -9.87
CA GLN A 110 -0.59 7.99 -11.21
C GLN A 110 0.45 8.96 -11.82
N TYR A 111 1.41 9.40 -11.02
CA TYR A 111 2.47 10.32 -11.44
C TYR A 111 3.80 9.62 -11.74
N ILE A 112 3.83 8.29 -11.64
CA ILE A 112 4.98 7.51 -12.08
C ILE A 112 5.12 7.66 -13.62
N PRO A 113 6.33 7.89 -14.14
CA PRO A 113 6.54 7.98 -15.60
C PRO A 113 6.06 6.74 -16.34
N LYS A 114 5.51 6.94 -17.53
CA LYS A 114 4.77 5.90 -18.27
C LYS A 114 5.67 4.79 -18.81
N GLU A 115 6.94 5.12 -19.00
CA GLU A 115 7.97 4.26 -19.56
C GLU A 115 8.52 3.27 -18.51
N GLU A 116 8.22 3.48 -17.23
CA GLU A 116 8.70 2.64 -16.15
C GLU A 116 7.90 1.34 -16.03
N ARG A 117 8.60 0.25 -15.70
CA ARG A 117 8.02 -1.03 -15.33
C ARG A 117 7.71 -1.06 -13.84
N ILE A 118 6.45 -1.28 -13.50
CA ILE A 118 5.97 -1.29 -12.12
C ILE A 118 5.52 -2.70 -11.74
N ILE A 119 5.87 -3.13 -10.53
CA ILE A 119 5.30 -4.31 -9.91
C ILE A 119 4.56 -3.89 -8.65
N THR A 120 3.25 -4.15 -8.58
CA THR A 120 2.47 -3.98 -7.35
C THR A 120 2.37 -5.31 -6.62
N ILE A 121 2.43 -5.26 -5.29
CA ILE A 121 2.33 -6.42 -4.41
C ILE A 121 1.35 -6.09 -3.30
N GLU A 122 0.25 -6.82 -3.21
CA GLU A 122 -0.82 -6.55 -2.25
C GLU A 122 -1.35 -7.84 -1.62
N ASP A 123 -1.79 -7.78 -0.35
CA ASP A 123 -2.57 -8.87 0.26
C ASP A 123 -3.82 -9.18 -0.58
N SER A 124 -4.42 -8.12 -1.09
CA SER A 124 -5.48 -8.22 -2.05
C SER A 124 -5.42 -6.98 -2.92
N ALA A 125 -5.43 -7.12 -4.24
CA ALA A 125 -5.17 -6.02 -5.16
C ALA A 125 -6.27 -4.96 -5.06
N GLU A 126 -5.88 -3.73 -4.71
CA GLU A 126 -6.72 -2.52 -4.59
C GLU A 126 -6.17 -1.38 -5.46
N LEU A 127 -4.91 -1.44 -5.87
CA LEU A 127 -4.28 -0.41 -6.69
C LEU A 127 -4.76 -0.46 -8.13
N GLN A 128 -5.03 0.73 -8.66
CA GLN A 128 -5.57 1.00 -9.99
C GLN A 128 -4.65 1.98 -10.71
N ILE A 129 -3.45 1.53 -11.07
CA ILE A 129 -2.49 2.34 -11.82
C ILE A 129 -2.87 2.25 -13.29
N GLN A 130 -3.43 3.34 -13.83
CA GLN A 130 -3.92 3.40 -15.21
C GLN A 130 -2.96 4.17 -16.14
N SER A 131 -2.04 4.92 -15.55
CA SER A 131 -1.08 5.77 -16.27
C SER A 131 0.08 4.99 -16.90
N VAL A 132 0.33 3.76 -16.46
CA VAL A 132 1.50 2.96 -16.85
C VAL A 132 1.05 1.66 -17.49
N GLU A 133 1.55 1.40 -18.71
CA GLU A 133 1.20 0.20 -19.48
C GLU A 133 1.97 -1.04 -18.99
N ASN A 134 3.25 -0.86 -18.63
CA ASN A 134 4.13 -1.93 -18.19
C ASN A 134 3.95 -2.25 -16.69
N LEU A 135 2.73 -2.62 -16.32
CA LEU A 135 2.32 -2.93 -14.95
C LEU A 135 2.14 -4.44 -14.76
N VAL A 136 2.74 -4.97 -13.69
CA VAL A 136 2.45 -6.33 -13.22
C VAL A 136 1.86 -6.25 -11.81
N SER A 137 0.65 -6.79 -11.64
CA SER A 137 -0.01 -6.85 -10.34
C SER A 137 0.09 -8.24 -9.72
N LEU A 138 0.68 -8.31 -8.53
CA LEU A 138 0.85 -9.53 -7.75
C LEU A 138 -0.01 -9.47 -6.49
N GLU A 139 -0.64 -10.60 -6.15
CA GLU A 139 -1.51 -10.75 -4.99
C GLU A 139 -1.05 -11.94 -4.16
N THR A 140 -1.13 -11.83 -2.83
CA THR A 140 -0.80 -12.95 -1.94
C THR A 140 -1.81 -14.09 -2.11
N ARG A 141 -1.42 -15.28 -1.65
CA ARG A 141 -2.29 -16.45 -1.60
C ARG A 141 -2.23 -17.05 -0.21
N ASN A 142 -3.37 -17.20 0.45
CA ASN A 142 -3.45 -17.94 1.71
C ASN A 142 -3.17 -19.43 1.47
N ALA A 143 -2.72 -20.11 2.52
CA ALA A 143 -2.63 -21.56 2.51
C ALA A 143 -4.01 -22.20 2.24
N ASN A 144 -4.00 -23.38 1.63
CA ASN A 144 -5.19 -24.24 1.57
C ASN A 144 -5.56 -24.78 2.97
N ALA A 145 -6.64 -25.55 3.06
CA ALA A 145 -7.09 -26.12 4.34
C ALA A 145 -6.06 -27.05 5.02
N GLU A 146 -5.07 -27.54 4.26
CA GLU A 146 -3.99 -28.42 4.73
C GLU A 146 -2.73 -27.63 5.12
N GLY A 147 -2.76 -26.29 5.03
CA GLY A 147 -1.63 -25.42 5.37
C GLY A 147 -0.62 -25.23 4.23
N GLU A 148 -0.89 -25.75 3.04
CA GLU A 148 0.03 -25.74 1.91
C GLU A 148 -0.25 -24.62 0.91
N GLY A 149 0.78 -24.22 0.15
CA GLY A 149 0.64 -23.33 -0.99
C GLY A 149 0.46 -21.85 -0.66
N ALA A 150 0.74 -21.42 0.57
CA ALA A 150 0.78 -20.00 0.90
C ALA A 150 1.85 -19.27 0.06
N VAL A 151 1.51 -18.07 -0.41
CA VAL A 151 2.43 -17.14 -1.08
C VAL A 151 2.32 -15.80 -0.36
N SER A 152 3.37 -15.42 0.36
CA SER A 152 3.40 -14.22 1.18
C SER A 152 3.91 -13.00 0.41
N ILE A 153 3.75 -11.79 0.98
CA ILE A 153 4.35 -10.56 0.43
C ILE A 153 5.87 -10.72 0.28
N SER A 154 6.54 -11.37 1.23
CA SER A 154 7.99 -11.65 1.17
C SER A 154 8.35 -12.48 -0.08
N ASP A 155 7.57 -13.50 -0.40
CA ASP A 155 7.79 -14.35 -1.57
C ASP A 155 7.61 -13.56 -2.87
N LEU A 156 6.60 -12.70 -2.92
CA LEU A 156 6.32 -11.84 -4.07
C LEU A 156 7.38 -10.75 -4.25
N ILE A 157 7.91 -10.16 -3.18
CA ILE A 157 9.03 -9.21 -3.26
C ILE A 157 10.26 -9.92 -3.83
N LYS A 158 10.60 -11.11 -3.34
CA LYS A 158 11.75 -11.87 -3.86
C LYS A 158 11.57 -12.27 -5.33
N ALA A 159 10.36 -12.63 -5.74
CA ALA A 159 10.05 -12.92 -7.13
C ALA A 159 10.16 -11.67 -8.01
N SER A 160 9.68 -10.52 -7.53
CA SER A 160 9.67 -9.27 -8.29
C SER A 160 11.06 -8.75 -8.61
N LEU A 161 12.05 -8.98 -7.75
CA LEU A 161 13.46 -8.64 -8.02
C LEU A 161 14.02 -9.30 -9.29
N ARG A 162 13.46 -10.42 -9.75
CA ARG A 162 13.87 -11.11 -10.99
C ARG A 162 13.12 -10.63 -12.23
N MET A 163 12.14 -9.75 -12.04
CA MET A 163 11.26 -9.28 -13.11
C MET A 163 11.73 -7.95 -13.70
N SER A 164 12.95 -7.51 -13.34
CA SER A 164 13.58 -6.25 -13.76
C SER A 164 12.65 -5.03 -13.61
N PRO A 165 12.03 -4.79 -12.44
CA PRO A 165 11.17 -3.63 -12.24
C PRO A 165 11.99 -2.35 -12.15
N ASN A 166 11.43 -1.24 -12.61
CA ASN A 166 11.89 0.08 -12.20
C ASN A 166 11.42 0.39 -10.77
N ARG A 167 10.18 -0.01 -10.42
CA ARG A 167 9.59 0.21 -9.08
C ARG A 167 8.89 -1.02 -8.55
N ILE A 168 9.00 -1.23 -7.23
CA ILE A 168 8.18 -2.18 -6.50
C ILE A 168 7.28 -1.38 -5.55
N ILE A 169 5.96 -1.56 -5.69
CA ILE A 169 4.96 -0.90 -4.86
C ILE A 169 4.33 -1.96 -3.96
N VAL A 170 4.51 -1.83 -2.65
CA VAL A 170 3.91 -2.74 -1.68
C VAL A 170 2.70 -2.07 -1.06
N GLY A 171 1.51 -2.63 -1.25
CA GLY A 171 0.25 -1.99 -0.86
C GLY A 171 0.20 -1.64 0.64
N GLU A 172 0.59 -2.58 1.50
CA GLU A 172 0.77 -2.33 2.94
C GLU A 172 1.77 -3.33 3.52
N VAL A 173 2.69 -2.86 4.36
CA VAL A 173 3.57 -3.70 5.18
C VAL A 173 3.11 -3.73 6.63
N ARG A 174 3.13 -4.92 7.23
CA ARG A 174 2.55 -5.26 8.54
C ARG A 174 3.47 -6.13 9.40
N GLY A 175 4.45 -6.80 8.81
CA GLY A 175 5.32 -7.75 9.49
C GLY A 175 6.68 -7.92 8.81
N LYS A 176 7.22 -9.14 8.88
CA LYS A 176 8.59 -9.51 8.45
C LYS A 176 8.96 -9.10 7.02
N GLU A 177 7.98 -8.97 6.13
CA GLU A 177 8.17 -8.49 4.76
C GLU A 177 8.75 -7.07 4.68
N CYS A 178 8.67 -6.29 5.77
CA CYS A 178 9.33 -5.00 5.90
C CYS A 178 10.84 -5.10 5.61
N LEU A 179 11.50 -6.18 6.05
CA LEU A 179 12.93 -6.39 5.77
C LEU A 179 13.19 -6.56 4.27
N ASP A 180 12.39 -7.39 3.59
CA ASP A 180 12.53 -7.61 2.15
C ASP A 180 12.25 -6.32 1.35
N MET A 181 11.26 -5.53 1.78
CA MET A 181 10.95 -4.23 1.18
C MET A 181 12.12 -3.24 1.33
N LEU A 182 12.69 -3.11 2.54
CA LEU A 182 13.84 -2.24 2.78
C LEU A 182 15.06 -2.68 1.97
N ASN A 183 15.28 -3.99 1.83
CA ASN A 183 16.34 -4.52 0.97
C ASN A 183 16.10 -4.18 -0.51
N ALA A 184 14.87 -4.33 -1.01
CA ALA A 184 14.53 -3.97 -2.37
C ALA A 184 14.82 -2.47 -2.66
N MET A 185 14.40 -1.58 -1.75
CA MET A 185 14.66 -0.14 -1.83
C MET A 185 16.17 0.19 -1.83
N ASN A 186 16.97 -0.50 -1.01
CA ASN A 186 18.41 -0.28 -0.93
C ASN A 186 19.22 -0.89 -2.09
N THR A 187 18.63 -1.79 -2.90
CA THR A 187 19.34 -2.53 -3.96
C THR A 187 19.04 -2.02 -5.38
N GLY A 188 18.70 -0.73 -5.49
CA GLY A 188 18.55 -0.05 -6.79
C GLY A 188 17.13 -0.05 -7.36
N HIS A 189 16.11 -0.37 -6.54
CA HIS A 189 14.70 -0.23 -6.90
C HIS A 189 14.14 1.08 -6.34
N ASP A 190 14.70 2.19 -6.80
CA ASP A 190 14.31 3.54 -6.42
C ASP A 190 12.86 3.85 -6.83
N GLY A 191 12.26 4.83 -6.17
CA GLY A 191 10.91 5.28 -6.45
C GLY A 191 9.81 4.39 -5.88
N SER A 192 10.18 3.41 -5.04
CA SER A 192 9.25 2.50 -4.39
C SER A 192 8.30 3.26 -3.47
N ILE A 193 7.02 2.88 -3.48
CA ILE A 193 5.98 3.48 -2.62
C ILE A 193 5.35 2.36 -1.81
N SER A 194 5.19 2.58 -0.50
CA SER A 194 4.57 1.61 0.38
C SER A 194 3.70 2.28 1.44
N THR A 195 2.83 1.50 2.08
CA THR A 195 2.05 1.99 3.22
C THR A 195 2.21 1.17 4.49
N GLY A 196 1.94 1.79 5.63
CA GLY A 196 1.97 1.12 6.93
C GLY A 196 1.01 1.76 7.93
N HIS A 197 0.54 0.97 8.88
CA HIS A 197 -0.30 1.48 9.95
C HIS A 197 0.54 2.07 11.08
N ALA A 198 0.33 3.33 11.43
CA ALA A 198 0.96 4.00 12.57
C ALA A 198 0.18 5.25 12.99
N ASN A 199 0.49 5.76 14.19
CA ASN A 199 -0.12 6.98 14.75
C ASN A 199 0.66 8.26 14.44
N SER A 200 1.88 8.14 13.90
CA SER A 200 2.72 9.24 13.41
C SER A 200 3.83 8.70 12.50
N SER A 201 4.54 9.59 11.80
CA SER A 201 5.76 9.23 11.05
C SER A 201 6.81 8.59 11.95
N THR A 202 7.05 9.17 13.15
CA THR A 202 8.02 8.65 14.12
C THR A 202 7.62 7.29 14.69
N ASP A 203 6.33 7.09 14.99
CA ASP A 203 5.79 5.80 15.41
C ASP A 203 5.97 4.74 14.31
N MET A 204 5.78 5.12 13.04
CA MET A 204 5.99 4.21 11.92
C MET A 204 7.43 3.71 11.84
N LEU A 205 8.44 4.55 12.07
CA LEU A 205 9.84 4.14 12.08
C LEU A 205 10.10 3.06 13.15
N LYS A 206 9.59 3.26 14.38
CA LYS A 206 9.70 2.27 15.47
C LYS A 206 8.97 0.95 15.14
N ARG A 207 7.83 1.06 14.45
CA ARG A 207 7.09 -0.12 13.98
C ARG A 207 7.87 -0.88 12.91
N MET A 208 8.55 -0.20 11.99
CA MET A 208 9.44 -0.84 11.02
C MET A 208 10.58 -1.58 11.72
N GLU A 209 11.20 -0.98 12.75
CA GLU A 209 12.21 -1.67 13.56
C GLU A 209 11.67 -2.99 14.12
N THR A 210 10.46 -2.95 14.69
CA THR A 210 9.79 -4.13 15.25
C THR A 210 9.46 -5.16 14.18
N MET A 211 8.97 -4.73 13.01
CA MET A 211 8.66 -5.60 11.87
C MET A 211 9.90 -6.30 11.31
N VAL A 212 11.04 -5.60 11.23
CA VAL A 212 12.31 -6.18 10.80
C VAL A 212 12.82 -7.20 11.81
N LEU A 213 12.74 -6.91 13.12
CA LEU A 213 13.14 -7.84 14.18
C LEU A 213 12.30 -9.14 14.18
N GLN A 214 11.06 -9.11 13.69
CA GLN A 214 10.27 -10.34 13.50
C GLN A 214 10.79 -11.22 12.36
N GLY A 215 11.51 -10.64 11.39
CA GLY A 215 12.02 -11.33 10.21
C GLY A 215 13.48 -11.77 10.33
N ALA A 216 14.30 -11.08 11.13
CA ALA A 216 15.71 -11.38 11.33
C ALA A 216 16.23 -10.84 12.67
N ASP A 217 17.19 -11.55 13.26
CA ASP A 217 17.92 -11.10 14.44
C ASP A 217 19.07 -10.17 14.02
N LEU A 218 18.78 -8.88 13.88
CA LEU A 218 19.72 -7.85 13.47
C LEU A 218 19.89 -6.80 14.59
N PRO A 219 21.10 -6.26 14.80
CA PRO A 219 21.27 -5.15 15.73
C PRO A 219 20.43 -3.94 15.34
N LEU A 220 19.74 -3.32 16.32
CA LEU A 220 18.92 -2.12 16.10
C LEU A 220 19.61 -1.00 15.30
N PRO A 221 20.90 -0.66 15.55
CA PRO A 221 21.59 0.34 14.74
C PRO A 221 21.66 -0.02 13.25
N SER A 222 21.80 -1.31 12.92
CA SER A 222 21.81 -1.77 11.53
C SER A 222 20.43 -1.60 10.88
N ILE A 223 19.36 -1.96 11.60
CA ILE A 223 17.99 -1.79 11.12
C ILE A 223 17.67 -0.31 10.86
N ARG A 224 18.07 0.58 11.78
CA ARG A 224 17.89 2.03 11.63
C ARG A 224 18.65 2.57 10.42
N ASN A 225 19.87 2.10 10.18
CA ASN A 225 20.63 2.46 8.98
C ASN A 225 19.91 1.99 7.70
N MET A 226 19.37 0.77 7.70
CA MET A 226 18.60 0.27 6.57
C MET A 226 17.36 1.10 6.29
N ILE A 227 16.61 1.48 7.34
CA ILE A 227 15.43 2.35 7.24
C ILE A 227 15.83 3.73 6.69
N ALA A 228 16.86 4.34 7.28
CA ALA A 228 17.31 5.67 6.92
C ALA A 228 17.89 5.76 5.50
N SER A 229 18.45 4.66 4.99
CA SER A 229 18.96 4.57 3.62
C SER A 229 17.86 4.27 2.60
N ALA A 230 16.87 3.47 2.99
CA ALA A 230 15.81 3.02 2.08
C ALA A 230 14.72 4.07 1.88
N ILE A 231 14.33 4.79 2.93
CA ILE A 231 13.17 5.69 2.91
C ILE A 231 13.67 7.12 2.87
N GLU A 232 13.18 7.89 1.90
CA GLU A 232 13.57 9.30 1.74
C GLU A 232 12.46 10.24 2.23
N ILE A 233 11.20 9.87 1.98
CA ILE A 233 10.04 10.71 2.31
C ILE A 233 9.00 9.91 3.10
N MET A 234 8.59 10.45 4.24
CA MET A 234 7.47 9.99 5.05
C MET A 234 6.26 10.89 4.80
N VAL A 235 5.10 10.30 4.49
CA VAL A 235 3.81 11.00 4.44
C VAL A 235 2.92 10.40 5.52
N HIS A 236 2.37 11.22 6.41
CA HIS A 236 1.45 10.75 7.44
C HIS A 236 0.03 11.24 7.19
N LEU A 237 -0.91 10.30 7.11
CA LEU A 237 -2.34 10.56 6.93
C LEU A 237 -3.11 10.35 8.24
N GLY A 238 -4.09 11.21 8.48
CA GLY A 238 -4.99 11.04 9.61
C GLY A 238 -6.38 11.62 9.35
N ARG A 239 -7.26 11.46 10.34
CA ARG A 239 -8.57 12.10 10.35
C ARG A 239 -8.53 13.30 11.28
N THR A 240 -8.95 14.45 10.78
CA THR A 240 -9.06 15.68 11.56
C THR A 240 -10.38 15.74 12.33
N LYS A 241 -10.53 16.74 13.21
CA LYS A 241 -11.74 16.90 14.04
C LYS A 241 -13.03 17.07 13.22
N ASP A 242 -12.93 17.58 12.00
CA ASP A 242 -14.00 17.67 11.00
C ASP A 242 -14.26 16.33 10.27
N HIS A 243 -13.68 15.23 10.75
CA HIS A 243 -13.77 13.86 10.21
C HIS A 243 -13.25 13.66 8.78
N LYS A 244 -12.67 14.71 8.17
CA LYS A 244 -12.01 14.63 6.86
C LYS A 244 -10.68 13.88 6.98
N ARG A 245 -10.31 13.19 5.91
CA ARG A 245 -9.00 12.54 5.77
C ARG A 245 -8.02 13.57 5.20
N ARG A 246 -6.91 13.81 5.89
CA ARG A 246 -5.91 14.80 5.49
C ARG A 246 -4.49 14.25 5.64
N VAL A 247 -3.58 14.76 4.82
CA VAL A 247 -2.14 14.69 5.07
C VAL A 247 -1.87 15.59 6.28
N LEU A 248 -1.35 14.99 7.35
CA LEU A 248 -1.01 15.69 8.59
C LEU A 248 0.46 16.13 8.63
N GLU A 249 1.31 15.40 7.91
CA GLU A 249 2.75 15.63 7.88
C GLU A 249 3.36 15.08 6.60
N ILE A 250 4.33 15.82 6.03
CA ILE A 250 5.28 15.31 5.05
C ILE A 250 6.67 15.60 5.62
N SER A 251 7.49 14.58 5.78
CA SER A 251 8.81 14.66 6.40
C SER A 251 9.86 14.00 5.52
N GLU A 252 11.04 14.59 5.48
CA GLU A 252 12.25 14.02 4.88
C GLU A 252 13.02 13.22 5.94
N VAL A 253 13.59 12.09 5.54
CA VAL A 253 14.50 11.29 6.36
C VAL A 253 15.92 11.85 6.19
N MET A 254 16.52 12.29 7.30
CA MET A 254 17.81 13.02 7.32
C MET A 254 19.01 12.12 7.70
N GLY A 255 18.81 10.80 7.77
CA GLY A 255 19.81 9.87 8.30
C GLY A 255 19.61 9.57 9.78
N ILE A 256 20.71 9.29 10.49
CA ILE A 256 20.71 8.93 11.92
C ILE A 256 21.31 10.08 12.74
N GLU A 257 20.61 10.47 13.81
CA GLU A 257 21.08 11.44 14.80
C GLU A 257 20.85 10.89 16.20
N ASN A 258 21.88 10.90 17.06
CA ASN A 258 21.81 10.35 18.44
C ASN A 258 21.27 8.91 18.50
N GLY A 259 21.61 8.09 17.49
CA GLY A 259 21.19 6.70 17.40
C GLY A 259 19.76 6.48 16.91
N GLU A 260 18.99 7.53 16.59
CA GLU A 260 17.62 7.45 16.09
C GLU A 260 17.53 7.98 14.65
N VAL A 261 16.56 7.47 13.88
CA VAL A 261 16.31 7.99 12.52
C VAL A 261 15.70 9.39 12.63
N LYS A 262 16.36 10.38 12.03
CA LYS A 262 15.95 11.79 12.11
C LYS A 262 14.99 12.14 11.00
N LEU A 263 13.87 12.77 11.36
CA LEU A 263 12.92 13.36 10.43
C LEU A 263 13.00 14.88 10.44
N LYS A 264 13.02 15.50 9.25
CA LYS A 264 12.84 16.94 9.05
C LYS A 264 11.48 17.18 8.42
N LYS A 265 10.63 17.94 9.10
CA LYS A 265 9.28 18.25 8.62
C LYS A 265 9.34 19.25 7.47
N LEU A 266 8.86 18.84 6.31
CA LEU A 266 8.70 19.70 5.13
C LEU A 266 7.34 20.38 5.15
N TYR A 267 6.29 19.64 5.53
CA TYR A 267 4.94 20.15 5.67
C TYR A 267 4.28 19.63 6.96
N GLN A 268 3.42 20.46 7.57
CA GLN A 268 2.62 20.08 8.75
C GLN A 268 1.22 20.69 8.67
N TYR A 269 0.21 19.91 9.02
CA TYR A 269 -1.15 20.41 9.18
C TYR A 269 -1.29 21.23 10.47
N ASN A 270 -1.63 22.52 10.34
CA ASN A 270 -1.71 23.45 11.47
C ASN A 270 -3.11 23.55 12.11
N GLY A 271 -4.03 22.65 11.74
CA GLY A 271 -5.44 22.70 12.16
C GLY A 271 -6.38 23.26 11.09
N LYS A 272 -5.85 23.96 10.08
CA LYS A 272 -6.63 24.50 8.95
C LYS A 272 -6.12 24.04 7.59
N ILE A 273 -4.82 24.17 7.36
CA ILE A 273 -4.18 23.83 6.09
C ILE A 273 -2.89 23.05 6.33
N LEU A 274 -2.43 22.35 5.29
CA LEU A 274 -1.10 21.75 5.26
C LEU A 274 -0.10 22.84 4.87
N GLU A 275 0.66 23.31 5.85
CA GLU A 275 1.59 24.43 5.71
C GLU A 275 3.01 23.91 5.45
N LYS A 276 3.71 24.57 4.51
CA LYS A 276 5.13 24.32 4.25
C LYS A 276 5.98 24.92 5.37
N LEU A 277 6.86 24.11 5.95
CA LEU A 277 7.77 24.50 7.04
C LEU A 277 9.22 24.62 6.58
N SER A 278 9.65 23.80 5.63
CA SER A 278 11.03 23.82 5.13
C SER A 278 11.14 23.19 3.75
N ASP A 279 12.26 23.46 3.07
CA ASP A 279 12.60 22.85 1.79
C ASP A 279 13.27 21.48 1.96
N LEU A 280 13.16 20.66 0.92
CA LEU A 280 13.85 19.38 0.80
C LEU A 280 15.37 19.60 0.88
N HIS A 281 16.06 18.78 1.64
CA HIS A 281 17.52 18.88 1.78
C HIS A 281 18.25 18.08 0.69
N ASN A 282 17.84 16.82 0.47
CA ASN A 282 18.42 15.95 -0.53
C ASN A 282 17.69 16.10 -1.87
N GLU A 283 18.20 16.99 -2.71
CA GLU A 283 17.64 17.30 -4.04
C GLU A 283 18.31 16.55 -5.20
N ASP A 284 19.25 15.64 -4.93
CA ASP A 284 20.09 15.02 -5.97
C ASP A 284 19.23 14.34 -7.06
N LYS A 285 18.21 13.60 -6.63
CA LYS A 285 17.26 12.94 -7.52
C LYS A 285 16.41 13.94 -8.32
N LEU A 286 15.94 15.03 -7.68
CA LEU A 286 15.20 16.10 -8.38
C LEU A 286 16.03 16.75 -9.50
N ARG A 287 17.34 16.93 -9.28
CA ARG A 287 18.25 17.56 -10.25
C ARG A 287 18.63 16.62 -11.38
N SER A 288 18.71 15.32 -11.12
CA SER A 288 19.13 14.31 -12.10
C SER A 288 18.13 14.00 -13.22
N ARG A 289 16.85 14.38 -13.06
CA ARG A 289 15.77 14.14 -14.03
C ARG A 289 15.25 15.41 -14.71
N LEU A 290 15.87 16.56 -14.47
CA LEU A 290 15.68 17.81 -15.24
C LEU A 290 16.64 17.84 -16.43
#